data_AF-A0A673K551-F1
#
_entry.id   AF-A0A673K551-F1
#
_cell.length_a   1.000
_cell.length_b   1.000
_cell.length_c   1.000
_cell.angle_alpha   90.00
_cell.angle_beta   90.00
_cell.angle_gamma   90.00
#
_symmetry.space_group_name_H-M   'P 1'
#
loop_
_entity.id
_entity.type
_entity.pdbx_description
1 polymer ?
#
loop_
_entity_poly.entity_id
_entity_poly.type
_entity_poly.pdbx_seq_one_letter_code
_entity_poly.pdbx_strand_id
1 'polypeptide(L)'
;MLCAQGVAAPLMLSSFLLQLVRANLPSGCLIASDILSCTNLGLDQVPVELPVMVATLDFNHNRLEHLEEGSFAGLPNLDTVRLAHNQLSRLTPGTFRNTSSIRHLDLSSNQLNIIEEHYFQELVGIKELLLYNNHIVRVESKALSGLSNLQKAYLSHNRLTDFPFFSIQEHPNLTTLDLSSNRMPNLPVKDIEALKEKIQSGLFLHNNSLICECSMYSLFKQWEYRGFTSVTDFWEEHTCLIYGEQRAMVRFLKHVRYFDNCKIKPPVKKVSMEAYAGDSVMLDCITSLKGKHLNYSWVSDRYGYIAPPFSNNMLRMHSNGSLEILALDINDSGVYLCMVQNHQESSNDSLEVNVTVQIRHQEDEPFNTGFTTLLGCVVSLILVLMYLFLTPCRCWCRKQPIPATPNPANECSAQSSILTPTPPATTEGPGRKVSNNKHVVFLEPIKEAQNGRLQAALALDYPKLAVTRSDADSVTSVFSDTTIVP
;
A
#
# COMPACT_ATOMS: atom_id res chain seq x y z
N MET A 1 49.49 -35.54 31.85
CA MET A 1 49.16 -36.07 30.52
C MET A 1 47.65 -35.99 30.37
N LEU A 2 47.21 -34.91 29.73
CA LEU A 2 45.82 -34.65 29.33
C LEU A 2 45.65 -35.06 27.86
N CYS A 3 44.38 -35.25 27.47
CA CYS A 3 43.82 -35.42 26.13
C CYS A 3 43.71 -36.86 25.59
N ALA A 4 42.51 -37.45 25.73
CA ALA A 4 41.82 -38.18 24.67
C ALA A 4 40.35 -38.43 25.06
N GLN A 5 39.53 -37.39 25.06
CA GLN A 5 38.07 -37.51 24.93
C GLN A 5 37.63 -36.44 23.93
N GLY A 6 37.04 -36.85 22.81
CA GLY A 6 36.62 -35.89 21.80
C GLY A 6 36.24 -36.47 20.45
N VAL A 7 35.33 -37.46 20.42
CA VAL A 7 34.57 -37.77 19.19
C VAL A 7 33.15 -38.19 19.57
N ALA A 8 32.35 -37.25 20.09
CA ALA A 8 30.91 -37.45 20.29
C ALA A 8 30.09 -36.16 20.13
N ALA A 9 30.66 -35.11 19.51
CA ALA A 9 29.98 -33.82 19.33
C ALA A 9 29.24 -33.63 17.99
N PRO A 10 29.57 -34.29 16.84
CA PRO A 10 28.85 -34.00 15.59
C PRO A 10 27.53 -34.78 15.47
N LEU A 11 27.38 -35.91 16.17
CA LEU A 11 26.15 -36.72 16.14
C LEU A 11 25.05 -36.13 17.04
N MET A 12 25.41 -35.47 18.15
CA MET A 12 24.45 -34.83 19.05
C MET A 12 23.85 -33.54 18.48
N LEU A 13 24.59 -32.81 17.63
CA LEU A 13 24.04 -31.65 16.91
C LEU A 13 23.12 -32.09 15.78
N SER A 14 23.41 -33.21 15.10
CA SER A 14 22.48 -33.80 14.14
C SER A 14 21.21 -34.30 14.82
N SER A 15 21.31 -34.90 16.02
CA SER A 15 20.14 -35.36 16.77
C SER A 15 19.33 -34.22 17.37
N PHE A 16 19.96 -33.10 17.73
CA PHE A 16 19.27 -31.89 18.18
C PHE A 16 18.58 -31.15 17.02
N LEU A 17 19.17 -31.16 15.82
CA LEU A 17 18.52 -30.69 14.58
C LEU A 17 17.42 -31.65 14.10
N LEU A 18 17.54 -32.96 14.34
CA LEU A 18 16.51 -33.98 14.06
C LEU A 18 15.38 -34.01 15.11
N GLN A 19 15.60 -33.48 16.32
CA GLN A 19 14.56 -33.34 17.34
C GLN A 19 13.60 -32.17 17.08
N LEU A 20 13.95 -31.24 16.18
CA LEU A 20 13.09 -30.15 15.75
C LEU A 20 12.08 -30.52 14.64
N VAL A 21 12.10 -31.78 14.15
CA VAL A 21 11.25 -32.25 13.03
C VAL A 21 10.50 -33.53 13.40
N ARG A 22 9.75 -33.48 14.50
CA ARG A 22 8.62 -34.41 14.72
C ARG A 22 7.36 -33.63 15.09
N ALA A 23 7.04 -32.60 14.32
CA ALA A 23 5.63 -32.31 14.13
C ALA A 23 5.07 -33.51 13.34
N ASN A 24 4.10 -34.23 13.90
CA ASN A 24 3.37 -35.29 13.20
C ASN A 24 2.50 -34.66 12.09
N LEU A 25 3.15 -34.13 11.07
CA LEU A 25 2.49 -33.51 9.93
C LEU A 25 1.98 -34.59 8.97
N PRO A 26 0.80 -34.37 8.36
CA PRO A 26 0.31 -35.23 7.29
C PRO A 26 1.34 -35.38 6.17
N SER A 27 1.43 -36.59 5.60
CA SER A 27 2.26 -36.84 4.43
C SER A 27 1.79 -35.95 3.26
N GLY A 28 2.70 -35.16 2.70
CA GLY A 28 2.40 -34.22 1.61
C GLY A 28 2.47 -32.75 2.01
N CYS A 29 2.55 -32.43 3.31
CA CYS A 29 2.86 -31.07 3.75
C CYS A 29 4.31 -30.71 3.42
N LEU A 30 4.51 -29.49 2.91
CA LEU A 30 5.80 -28.91 2.57
C LEU A 30 6.18 -27.87 3.61
N ILE A 31 7.42 -27.94 4.08
CA ILE A 31 8.01 -26.92 4.94
C ILE A 31 9.13 -26.24 4.15
N ALA A 32 9.05 -24.92 4.01
CA ALA A 32 10.08 -24.10 3.39
C ALA A 32 10.32 -22.86 4.26
N SER A 33 11.49 -22.79 4.91
CA SER A 33 11.80 -21.74 5.90
C SER A 33 10.76 -21.72 7.04
N ASP A 34 9.95 -20.68 7.09
CA ASP A 34 8.90 -20.34 8.05
C ASP A 34 7.50 -20.52 7.44
N ILE A 35 7.41 -21.17 6.28
CA ILE A 35 6.16 -21.48 5.58
C ILE A 35 5.86 -22.98 5.73
N LEU A 36 4.68 -23.30 6.23
CA LEU A 36 4.11 -24.65 6.22
C LEU A 36 2.90 -24.67 5.27
N SER A 37 3.01 -25.41 4.17
CA SER A 37 1.96 -25.57 3.17
C SER A 37 1.46 -27.00 3.10
N CYS A 38 0.17 -27.18 3.32
CA CYS A 38 -0.55 -28.46 3.30
C CYS A 38 -1.77 -28.33 2.36
N THR A 39 -1.54 -27.90 1.13
CA THR A 39 -2.59 -27.59 0.15
C THR A 39 -3.09 -28.84 -0.57
N ASN A 40 -4.40 -28.91 -0.80
CA ASN A 40 -5.03 -29.99 -1.58
C ASN A 40 -4.72 -31.42 -1.10
N LEU A 41 -4.66 -31.62 0.22
CA LEU A 41 -4.40 -32.92 0.84
C LEU A 41 -5.70 -33.61 1.32
N GLY A 42 -6.84 -32.93 1.19
CA GLY A 42 -8.13 -33.44 1.69
C GLY A 42 -8.18 -33.53 3.21
N LEU A 43 -7.52 -32.59 3.91
CA LEU A 43 -7.54 -32.53 5.37
C LEU A 43 -8.94 -32.18 5.87
N ASP A 44 -9.43 -32.93 6.85
CA ASP A 44 -10.72 -32.66 7.49
C ASP A 44 -10.52 -31.86 8.81
N GLN A 45 -9.30 -31.85 9.36
CA GLN A 45 -8.90 -31.10 10.56
C GLN A 45 -7.49 -30.51 10.41
N VAL A 46 -7.23 -29.41 11.11
CA VAL A 46 -5.88 -28.83 11.22
C VAL A 46 -5.00 -29.76 12.07
N PRO A 47 -3.74 -30.03 11.68
CA PRO A 47 -2.83 -30.84 12.49
C PRO A 47 -2.63 -30.26 13.89
N VAL A 48 -2.71 -31.12 14.92
CA VAL A 48 -2.64 -30.72 16.35
C VAL A 48 -1.32 -30.06 16.71
N GLU A 49 -0.22 -30.52 16.12
CA GLU A 49 1.13 -30.01 16.40
C GLU A 49 1.68 -29.29 15.18
N LEU A 50 1.69 -27.96 15.25
CA LEU A 50 2.28 -27.09 14.24
C LEU A 50 3.68 -26.62 14.68
N PRO A 51 4.66 -26.49 13.78
CA PRO A 51 5.99 -26.05 14.16
C PRO A 51 5.99 -24.58 14.64
N VAL A 52 6.57 -24.33 15.82
CA VAL A 52 6.55 -23.01 16.51
C VAL A 52 7.18 -21.88 15.69
N MET A 53 8.08 -22.20 14.77
CA MET A 53 8.81 -21.23 13.94
C MET A 53 8.01 -20.73 12.73
N VAL A 54 6.83 -21.30 12.46
CA VAL A 54 6.04 -20.96 11.27
C VAL A 54 5.48 -19.55 11.37
N ALA A 55 5.69 -18.77 10.32
CA ALA A 55 5.08 -17.45 10.11
C ALA A 55 3.90 -17.51 9.13
N THR A 56 3.90 -18.46 8.19
CA THR A 56 2.83 -18.64 7.21
C THR A 56 2.28 -20.06 7.21
N LEU A 57 0.98 -20.20 7.50
CA LEU A 57 0.24 -21.45 7.37
C LEU A 57 -0.64 -21.42 6.12
N ASP A 58 -0.48 -22.41 5.26
CA ASP A 58 -1.30 -22.57 4.05
C ASP A 58 -2.02 -23.92 4.06
N PHE A 59 -3.33 -23.87 4.32
CA PHE A 59 -4.26 -25.00 4.33
C PHE A 59 -5.34 -24.85 3.24
N ASN A 60 -5.03 -24.13 2.16
CA ASN A 60 -5.98 -23.93 1.06
C ASN A 60 -6.40 -25.26 0.40
N HIS A 61 -7.61 -25.28 -0.18
CA HIS A 61 -8.16 -26.42 -0.93
C HIS A 61 -8.23 -27.73 -0.13
N ASN A 62 -8.68 -27.67 1.13
CA ASN A 62 -8.92 -28.86 1.94
C ASN A 62 -10.42 -29.05 2.22
N ARG A 63 -10.76 -29.91 3.18
CA ARG A 63 -12.13 -30.22 3.60
C ARG A 63 -12.37 -29.83 5.05
N LEU A 64 -11.69 -28.78 5.53
CA LEU A 64 -11.84 -28.33 6.91
C LEU A 64 -13.27 -27.82 7.14
N GLU A 65 -14.02 -28.49 8.02
CA GLU A 65 -15.39 -28.11 8.38
C GLU A 65 -15.42 -27.21 9.63
N HIS A 66 -14.47 -27.45 10.55
CA HIS A 66 -14.37 -26.76 11.84
C HIS A 66 -12.92 -26.43 12.20
N LEU A 67 -12.75 -25.38 12.98
CA LEU A 67 -11.51 -25.06 13.68
C LEU A 67 -11.77 -25.17 15.18
N GLU A 68 -10.86 -25.84 15.88
CA GLU A 68 -10.90 -26.03 17.33
C GLU A 68 -10.45 -24.76 18.06
N GLU A 69 -10.83 -24.62 19.33
CA GLU A 69 -10.35 -23.53 20.19
C GLU A 69 -8.81 -23.55 20.22
N GLY A 70 -8.19 -22.40 19.94
CA GLY A 70 -6.75 -22.27 19.96
C GLY A 70 -6.03 -23.10 18.88
N SER A 71 -6.67 -23.38 17.73
CA SER A 71 -6.06 -24.11 16.60
C SER A 71 -4.70 -23.53 16.15
N PHE A 72 -4.45 -22.26 16.44
CA PHE A 72 -3.23 -21.54 16.08
C PHE A 72 -2.47 -21.00 17.31
N ALA A 73 -2.86 -21.41 18.52
CA ALA A 73 -2.22 -20.97 19.75
C ALA A 73 -0.78 -21.52 19.85
N GLY A 74 0.11 -20.73 20.46
CA GLY A 74 1.51 -21.13 20.65
C GLY A 74 2.42 -20.92 19.43
N LEU A 75 1.93 -20.22 18.39
CA LEU A 75 2.70 -19.83 17.20
C LEU A 75 3.04 -18.33 17.26
N PRO A 76 4.11 -17.91 17.96
CA PRO A 76 4.38 -16.49 18.26
C PRO A 76 4.72 -15.65 17.02
N ASN A 77 5.22 -16.29 15.96
CA ASN A 77 5.62 -15.63 14.71
C ASN A 77 4.53 -15.69 13.63
N LEU A 78 3.37 -16.29 13.92
CA LEU A 78 2.33 -16.51 12.92
C LEU A 78 1.76 -15.18 12.45
N ASP A 79 1.98 -14.88 11.18
CA ASP A 79 1.59 -13.64 10.52
C ASP A 79 0.46 -13.88 9.52
N THR A 80 0.54 -14.97 8.74
CA THR A 80 -0.39 -15.26 7.65
C THR A 80 -1.02 -16.64 7.82
N VAL A 81 -2.35 -16.70 7.75
CA VAL A 81 -3.14 -17.95 7.76
C VAL A 81 -4.03 -17.99 6.54
N ARG A 82 -3.85 -19.02 5.69
CA ARG A 82 -4.65 -19.25 4.48
C ARG A 82 -5.50 -20.51 4.64
N LEU A 83 -6.82 -20.32 4.58
CA LEU A 83 -7.85 -21.35 4.74
C LEU A 83 -8.88 -21.28 3.60
N ALA A 84 -8.52 -20.70 2.47
CA ALA A 84 -9.40 -20.57 1.33
C ALA A 84 -9.80 -21.93 0.74
N HIS A 85 -10.98 -21.99 0.13
CA HIS A 85 -11.50 -23.23 -0.49
C HIS A 85 -11.57 -24.40 0.49
N ASN A 86 -12.18 -24.17 1.66
CA ASN A 86 -12.52 -25.20 2.65
C ASN A 86 -14.05 -25.26 2.82
N GLN A 87 -14.51 -25.95 3.87
CA GLN A 87 -15.92 -26.17 4.17
C GLN A 87 -16.34 -25.53 5.50
N LEU A 88 -15.62 -24.48 5.92
CA LEU A 88 -15.87 -23.82 7.20
C LEU A 88 -17.22 -23.12 7.17
N SER A 89 -18.14 -23.57 8.01
CA SER A 89 -19.50 -23.02 8.13
C SER A 89 -19.68 -22.06 9.30
N ARG A 90 -18.82 -22.18 10.33
CA ARG A 90 -18.77 -21.34 11.53
C ARG A 90 -17.39 -21.37 12.16
N LEU A 91 -17.08 -20.38 12.99
CA LEU A 91 -15.88 -20.36 13.83
C LEU A 91 -16.26 -20.51 15.31
N THR A 92 -15.55 -21.38 16.01
CA THR A 92 -15.77 -21.62 17.44
C THR A 92 -15.19 -20.45 18.26
N PRO A 93 -15.82 -20.07 19.39
CA PRO A 93 -15.23 -19.09 20.30
C PRO A 93 -13.81 -19.46 20.69
N GLY A 94 -12.88 -18.51 20.59
CA GLY A 94 -11.47 -18.74 20.92
C GLY A 94 -10.68 -19.50 19.84
N THR A 95 -11.20 -19.67 18.62
CA THR A 95 -10.42 -20.22 17.48
C THR A 95 -9.06 -19.52 17.33
N PHE A 96 -9.03 -18.19 17.51
CA PHE A 96 -7.85 -17.33 17.34
C PHE A 96 -7.22 -16.91 18.68
N ARG A 97 -7.39 -17.72 19.72
CA ARG A 97 -6.87 -17.42 21.05
C ARG A 97 -5.36 -17.24 21.06
N ASN A 98 -4.92 -16.12 21.64
CA ASN A 98 -3.51 -15.71 21.70
C ASN A 98 -2.81 -15.56 20.33
N THR A 99 -3.54 -15.18 19.27
CA THR A 99 -2.97 -14.98 17.92
C THR A 99 -2.90 -13.52 17.48
N SER A 100 -2.51 -12.64 18.41
CA SER A 100 -2.40 -11.19 18.14
C SER A 100 -1.32 -10.82 17.11
N SER A 101 -0.47 -11.77 16.70
CA SER A 101 0.55 -11.64 15.66
C SER A 101 -0.03 -11.70 14.24
N ILE A 102 -1.19 -12.34 14.03
CA ILE A 102 -1.77 -12.51 12.69
C ILE A 102 -2.05 -11.14 12.06
N ARG A 103 -1.64 -10.98 10.80
CA ARG A 103 -1.81 -9.79 9.96
C ARG A 103 -2.68 -10.07 8.73
N HIS A 104 -2.61 -11.28 8.19
CA HIS A 104 -3.37 -11.69 7.00
C HIS A 104 -4.15 -12.97 7.30
N LEU A 105 -5.47 -12.90 7.16
CA LEU A 105 -6.35 -14.05 7.34
C LEU A 105 -7.23 -14.23 6.10
N ASP A 106 -7.06 -15.38 5.45
CA ASP A 106 -7.86 -15.77 4.30
C ASP A 106 -8.84 -16.89 4.64
N LEU A 107 -10.13 -16.51 4.69
CA LEU A 107 -11.29 -17.39 4.89
C LEU A 107 -12.21 -17.36 3.66
N SER A 108 -11.71 -16.92 2.51
CA SER A 108 -12.48 -16.84 1.27
C SER A 108 -12.92 -18.23 0.77
N SER A 109 -13.96 -18.27 -0.07
CA SER A 109 -14.42 -19.54 -0.68
C SER A 109 -14.72 -20.64 0.35
N ASN A 110 -15.38 -20.27 1.45
CA ASN A 110 -15.86 -21.18 2.50
C ASN A 110 -17.40 -21.15 2.55
N GLN A 111 -18.00 -21.63 3.64
CA GLN A 111 -19.46 -21.75 3.81
C GLN A 111 -19.98 -20.88 4.97
N LEU A 112 -19.24 -19.83 5.35
CA LEU A 112 -19.62 -18.95 6.47
C LEU A 112 -20.96 -18.26 6.17
N ASN A 113 -21.88 -18.30 7.13
CA ASN A 113 -23.24 -17.74 6.99
C ASN A 113 -23.44 -16.44 7.80
N ILE A 114 -22.82 -16.36 8.97
CA ILE A 114 -22.91 -15.19 9.86
C ILE A 114 -21.51 -14.89 10.34
N ILE A 115 -21.18 -13.60 10.45
CA ILE A 115 -19.99 -13.15 11.17
C ILE A 115 -20.43 -12.67 12.55
N GLU A 116 -20.12 -13.46 13.57
CA GLU A 116 -20.46 -13.19 14.96
C GLU A 116 -19.38 -12.34 15.65
N GLU A 117 -19.75 -11.64 16.71
CA GLU A 117 -18.87 -10.73 17.47
C GLU A 117 -17.54 -11.40 17.88
N HIS A 118 -17.58 -12.66 18.31
CA HIS A 118 -16.40 -13.35 18.83
C HIS A 118 -15.44 -13.89 17.76
N TYR A 119 -15.81 -13.87 16.47
CA TYR A 119 -15.02 -14.53 15.42
C TYR A 119 -13.62 -13.95 15.29
N PHE A 120 -13.49 -12.62 15.42
CA PHE A 120 -12.23 -11.92 15.17
C PHE A 120 -11.76 -11.09 16.36
N GLN A 121 -12.46 -11.13 17.51
CA GLN A 121 -12.21 -10.25 18.66
C GLN A 121 -10.75 -10.28 19.17
N GLU A 122 -10.04 -11.39 18.98
CA GLU A 122 -8.65 -11.58 19.46
C GLU A 122 -7.59 -11.19 18.41
N LEU A 123 -8.00 -10.92 17.17
CA LEU A 123 -7.12 -10.58 16.04
C LEU A 123 -6.75 -9.08 16.02
N VAL A 124 -6.29 -8.54 17.15
CA VAL A 124 -6.05 -7.11 17.36
C VAL A 124 -5.11 -6.49 16.32
N GLY A 125 -4.16 -7.27 15.81
CA GLY A 125 -3.19 -6.79 14.85
C GLY A 125 -3.49 -7.14 13.38
N ILE A 126 -4.66 -7.72 13.07
CA ILE A 126 -5.05 -8.02 11.69
C ILE A 126 -5.00 -6.76 10.82
N LYS A 127 -4.49 -6.90 9.60
CA LYS A 127 -4.46 -5.83 8.58
C LYS A 127 -5.38 -6.15 7.42
N GLU A 128 -5.48 -7.42 7.04
CA GLU A 128 -6.21 -7.84 5.87
C GLU A 128 -7.04 -9.10 6.15
N LEU A 129 -8.34 -9.01 5.87
CA LEU A 129 -9.32 -10.05 6.12
C LEU A 129 -10.08 -10.37 4.83
N LEU A 130 -9.91 -11.60 4.34
CA LEU A 130 -10.58 -12.09 3.13
C LEU A 130 -11.73 -13.01 3.54
N LEU A 131 -12.96 -12.60 3.20
CA LEU A 131 -14.21 -13.32 3.46
C LEU A 131 -15.08 -13.43 2.20
N TYR A 132 -14.52 -13.09 1.03
CA TYR A 132 -15.26 -13.12 -0.22
C TYR A 132 -15.64 -14.55 -0.63
N ASN A 133 -16.67 -14.67 -1.46
CA ASN A 133 -17.18 -15.96 -1.95
C ASN A 133 -17.59 -16.92 -0.81
N ASN A 134 -18.32 -16.41 0.19
CA ASN A 134 -18.93 -17.20 1.25
C ASN A 134 -20.47 -17.19 1.10
N HIS A 135 -21.20 -17.50 2.17
CA HIS A 135 -22.66 -17.45 2.22
C HIS A 135 -23.17 -16.44 3.25
N ILE A 136 -22.37 -15.41 3.54
CA ILE A 136 -22.62 -14.50 4.66
C ILE A 136 -23.87 -13.68 4.38
N VAL A 137 -24.87 -13.78 5.26
CA VAL A 137 -26.14 -13.03 5.19
C VAL A 137 -26.11 -11.82 6.14
N ARG A 138 -25.37 -11.92 7.25
CA ARG A 138 -25.34 -10.90 8.30
C ARG A 138 -23.96 -10.78 8.94
N VAL A 139 -23.55 -9.55 9.23
CA VAL A 139 -22.40 -9.20 10.06
C VAL A 139 -22.89 -8.55 11.35
N GLU A 140 -22.44 -9.03 12.50
CA GLU A 140 -22.78 -8.41 13.78
C GLU A 140 -22.13 -7.05 13.97
N SER A 141 -22.84 -6.15 14.66
CA SER A 141 -22.45 -4.75 14.81
C SER A 141 -21.11 -4.54 15.50
N LYS A 142 -20.62 -5.53 16.25
CA LYS A 142 -19.33 -5.47 16.95
C LYS A 142 -18.26 -6.40 16.39
N ALA A 143 -18.59 -7.17 15.34
CA ALA A 143 -17.69 -8.16 14.76
C ALA A 143 -16.34 -7.59 14.30
N LEU A 144 -16.31 -6.32 13.88
CA LEU A 144 -15.10 -5.64 13.43
C LEU A 144 -14.56 -4.59 14.41
N SER A 145 -15.26 -4.30 15.51
CA SER A 145 -14.95 -3.15 16.39
C SER A 145 -13.59 -3.27 17.10
N GLY A 146 -13.12 -4.49 17.39
CA GLY A 146 -11.81 -4.73 18.03
C GLY A 146 -10.61 -4.66 17.08
N LEU A 147 -10.83 -4.55 15.77
CA LEU A 147 -9.80 -4.70 14.74
C LEU A 147 -9.16 -3.35 14.37
N SER A 148 -8.48 -2.71 15.32
CA SER A 148 -7.93 -1.35 15.16
C SER A 148 -6.85 -1.22 14.08
N ASN A 149 -6.16 -2.32 13.75
CA ASN A 149 -5.14 -2.36 12.70
C ASN A 149 -5.69 -2.73 11.32
N LEU A 150 -6.98 -3.04 11.20
CA LEU A 150 -7.59 -3.51 9.96
C LEU A 150 -7.51 -2.42 8.89
N GLN A 151 -6.96 -2.77 7.73
CA GLN A 151 -6.76 -1.91 6.57
C GLN A 151 -7.66 -2.30 5.42
N LYS A 152 -7.89 -3.62 5.25
CA LYS A 152 -8.64 -4.18 4.13
C LYS A 152 -9.57 -5.29 4.59
N ALA A 153 -10.83 -5.21 4.21
CA ALA A 153 -11.81 -6.26 4.41
C ALA A 153 -12.56 -6.54 3.11
N TYR A 154 -12.53 -7.80 2.68
CA TYR A 154 -13.18 -8.24 1.44
C TYR A 154 -14.34 -9.16 1.78
N LEU A 155 -15.57 -8.71 1.53
CA LEU A 155 -16.81 -9.44 1.75
C LEU A 155 -17.63 -9.58 0.45
N SER A 156 -17.00 -9.43 -0.71
CA SER A 156 -17.68 -9.57 -2.00
C SER A 156 -18.17 -10.99 -2.28
N HIS A 157 -19.13 -11.12 -3.20
CA HIS A 157 -19.72 -12.43 -3.55
C HIS A 157 -20.31 -13.16 -2.34
N ASN A 158 -21.02 -12.43 -1.48
CA ASN A 158 -21.77 -12.97 -0.36
C ASN A 158 -23.28 -12.75 -0.56
N ARG A 159 -24.07 -12.85 0.51
CA ARG A 159 -25.53 -12.71 0.48
C ARG A 159 -26.01 -11.62 1.44
N LEU A 160 -25.14 -10.64 1.74
CA LEU A 160 -25.43 -9.57 2.69
C LEU A 160 -26.61 -8.74 2.20
N THR A 161 -27.59 -8.54 3.08
CA THR A 161 -28.71 -7.63 2.84
C THR A 161 -28.52 -6.27 3.51
N ASP A 162 -27.63 -6.20 4.50
CA ASP A 162 -27.28 -4.99 5.23
C ASP A 162 -25.85 -5.11 5.81
N PHE A 163 -25.24 -3.99 6.16
CA PHE A 163 -23.94 -3.93 6.82
C PHE A 163 -23.92 -2.82 7.89
N PRO A 164 -23.38 -3.07 9.10
CA PRO A 164 -23.38 -2.08 10.18
C PRO A 164 -22.32 -0.99 9.97
N PHE A 165 -22.54 -0.06 9.03
CA PHE A 165 -21.57 1.01 8.70
C PHE A 165 -21.16 1.87 9.91
N PHE A 166 -22.07 2.08 10.88
CA PHE A 166 -21.74 2.77 12.13
C PHE A 166 -20.59 2.11 12.92
N SER A 167 -20.43 0.78 12.78
CA SER A 167 -19.37 0.04 13.48
C SER A 167 -17.96 0.34 12.97
N ILE A 168 -17.86 0.94 11.76
CA ILE A 168 -16.60 1.25 11.11
C ILE A 168 -16.28 2.75 10.99
N GLN A 169 -17.10 3.61 11.60
CA GLN A 169 -16.89 5.07 11.58
C GLN A 169 -15.54 5.48 12.19
N GLU A 170 -15.17 4.83 13.31
CA GLU A 170 -13.97 5.16 14.07
C GLU A 170 -12.75 4.30 13.73
N HIS A 171 -12.81 3.43 12.71
CA HIS A 171 -11.64 2.64 12.32
C HIS A 171 -10.53 3.56 11.80
N PRO A 172 -9.35 3.58 12.45
CA PRO A 172 -8.31 4.56 12.13
C PRO A 172 -7.59 4.21 10.81
N ASN A 173 -7.48 2.92 10.51
CA ASN A 173 -6.61 2.40 9.46
C ASN A 173 -7.35 1.82 8.26
N LEU A 174 -8.69 1.68 8.33
CA LEU A 174 -9.47 1.05 7.27
C LEU A 174 -9.39 1.88 5.99
N THR A 175 -9.04 1.22 4.89
CA THR A 175 -8.82 1.82 3.58
C THR A 175 -9.64 1.16 2.48
N THR A 176 -9.97 -0.12 2.65
CA THR A 176 -10.72 -0.88 1.66
C THR A 176 -11.76 -1.72 2.36
N LEU A 177 -13.01 -1.55 1.95
CA LEU A 177 -14.13 -2.40 2.31
C LEU A 177 -14.87 -2.78 1.03
N ASP A 178 -14.68 -4.02 0.60
CA ASP A 178 -15.35 -4.54 -0.58
C ASP A 178 -16.63 -5.28 -0.18
N LEU A 179 -17.78 -4.66 -0.48
CA LEU A 179 -19.13 -5.20 -0.29
C LEU A 179 -19.82 -5.45 -1.63
N SER A 180 -19.07 -5.48 -2.73
CA SER A 180 -19.62 -5.71 -4.06
C SER A 180 -20.23 -7.09 -4.21
N SER A 181 -21.10 -7.28 -5.21
CA SER A 181 -21.69 -8.59 -5.50
C SER A 181 -22.42 -9.21 -4.28
N ASN A 182 -23.18 -8.38 -3.56
CA ASN A 182 -24.04 -8.76 -2.43
C ASN A 182 -25.52 -8.52 -2.77
N ARG A 183 -26.41 -8.52 -1.77
CA ARG A 183 -27.87 -8.44 -1.94
C ARG A 183 -28.49 -7.28 -1.18
N MET A 184 -27.77 -6.16 -1.04
CA MET A 184 -28.27 -4.99 -0.34
C MET A 184 -29.35 -4.30 -1.18
N PRO A 185 -30.59 -4.11 -0.68
CA PRO A 185 -31.61 -3.36 -1.39
C PRO A 185 -31.51 -1.85 -1.16
N ASN A 186 -31.04 -1.42 0.00
CA ASN A 186 -30.96 -0.01 0.39
C ASN A 186 -29.63 0.28 1.04
N LEU A 187 -29.18 1.54 0.95
CA LEU A 187 -27.96 2.01 1.60
C LEU A 187 -28.30 3.00 2.72
N PRO A 188 -27.73 2.86 3.93
CA PRO A 188 -27.87 3.86 4.98
C PRO A 188 -26.98 5.07 4.66
N VAL A 189 -27.43 5.93 3.74
CA VAL A 189 -26.65 7.05 3.20
C VAL A 189 -26.08 7.95 4.29
N LYS A 190 -26.82 8.21 5.37
CA LYS A 190 -26.35 9.02 6.51
C LYS A 190 -25.14 8.42 7.22
N ASP A 191 -25.15 7.10 7.42
CA ASP A 191 -24.06 6.41 8.11
C ASP A 191 -22.82 6.36 7.21
N ILE A 192 -23.02 6.18 5.90
CA ILE A 192 -21.95 6.20 4.89
C ILE A 192 -21.35 7.60 4.75
N GLU A 193 -22.16 8.66 4.70
CA GLU A 193 -21.70 10.05 4.66
C GLU A 193 -20.87 10.42 5.91
N ALA A 194 -21.15 9.80 7.06
CA ALA A 194 -20.42 10.00 8.30
C ALA A 194 -19.07 9.26 8.35
N LEU A 195 -18.80 8.34 7.42
CA LEU A 195 -17.50 7.67 7.33
C LEU A 195 -16.41 8.66 6.90
N LYS A 196 -15.17 8.41 7.32
CA LYS A 196 -14.00 9.16 6.83
C LYS A 196 -13.89 9.02 5.31
N GLU A 197 -13.46 10.08 4.64
CA GLU A 197 -13.31 10.12 3.17
C GLU A 197 -12.44 8.97 2.64
N LYS A 198 -11.37 8.61 3.36
CA LYS A 198 -10.51 7.47 3.03
C LYS A 198 -11.28 6.14 2.96
N ILE A 199 -12.23 5.93 3.86
CA ILE A 199 -13.09 4.74 3.90
C ILE A 199 -14.11 4.80 2.75
N GLN A 200 -14.74 5.96 2.52
CA GLN A 200 -15.70 6.14 1.43
C GLN A 200 -15.06 5.88 0.05
N SER A 201 -13.83 6.36 -0.16
CA SER A 201 -13.11 6.17 -1.42
C SER A 201 -12.82 4.69 -1.73
N GLY A 202 -12.53 3.88 -0.70
CA GLY A 202 -12.31 2.45 -0.82
C GLY A 202 -13.51 1.56 -0.47
N LEU A 203 -14.74 2.11 -0.50
CA LEU A 203 -15.97 1.37 -0.24
C LEU A 203 -16.60 0.91 -1.56
N PHE A 204 -16.46 -0.37 -1.89
CA PHE A 204 -16.99 -0.95 -3.13
C PHE A 204 -18.39 -1.51 -2.90
N LEU A 205 -19.37 -1.00 -3.66
CA LEU A 205 -20.80 -1.35 -3.51
C LEU A 205 -21.45 -1.81 -4.82
N HIS A 206 -20.69 -1.89 -5.92
CA HIS A 206 -21.20 -2.30 -7.23
C HIS A 206 -21.79 -3.72 -7.21
N ASN A 207 -22.63 -4.04 -8.21
CA ASN A 207 -23.28 -5.35 -8.32
C ASN A 207 -24.10 -5.78 -7.08
N ASN A 208 -24.74 -4.82 -6.39
CA ASN A 208 -25.75 -5.10 -5.36
C ASN A 208 -27.16 -4.96 -5.94
N SER A 209 -28.16 -5.54 -5.25
CA SER A 209 -29.58 -5.43 -5.65
C SER A 209 -30.24 -4.14 -5.19
N LEU A 210 -29.56 -3.00 -5.35
CA LEU A 210 -30.00 -1.69 -4.84
C LEU A 210 -31.32 -1.27 -5.49
N ILE A 211 -32.23 -0.68 -4.73
CA ILE A 211 -33.43 -0.03 -5.26
C ILE A 211 -33.06 1.37 -5.75
N CYS A 212 -33.55 1.76 -6.91
CA CYS A 212 -33.25 3.08 -7.49
C CYS A 212 -33.90 4.20 -6.67
N GLU A 213 -33.11 4.86 -5.82
CA GLU A 213 -33.52 6.02 -5.01
C GLU A 213 -32.63 7.25 -5.26
N CYS A 214 -33.19 8.46 -5.11
CA CYS A 214 -32.43 9.70 -5.24
C CYS A 214 -31.31 9.83 -4.18
N SER A 215 -31.51 9.30 -2.97
CA SER A 215 -30.55 9.34 -1.85
C SER A 215 -29.23 8.64 -2.24
N MET A 216 -29.35 7.40 -2.72
CA MET A 216 -28.24 6.59 -3.22
C MET A 216 -27.60 7.24 -4.44
N TYR A 217 -28.39 7.67 -5.42
CA TYR A 217 -27.85 8.30 -6.63
C TYR A 217 -27.04 9.56 -6.31
N SER A 218 -27.53 10.44 -5.43
CA SER A 218 -26.81 11.64 -5.01
C SER A 218 -25.48 11.32 -4.32
N LEU A 219 -25.42 10.25 -3.52
CA LEU A 219 -24.17 9.77 -2.90
C LEU A 219 -23.15 9.35 -3.97
N PHE A 220 -23.54 8.48 -4.90
CA PHE A 220 -22.64 8.01 -5.96
C PHE A 220 -22.19 9.12 -6.92
N LYS A 221 -23.08 10.07 -7.25
CA LYS A 221 -22.70 11.26 -8.03
C LYS A 221 -21.67 12.12 -7.30
N GLN A 222 -21.79 12.26 -5.98
CA GLN A 222 -20.78 12.98 -5.20
C GLN A 222 -19.43 12.26 -5.23
N TRP A 223 -19.41 10.93 -5.13
CA TRP A 223 -18.20 10.12 -5.21
C TRP A 223 -17.54 10.18 -6.59
N GLU A 224 -18.34 10.15 -7.66
CA GLU A 224 -17.85 10.37 -9.03
C GLU A 224 -17.18 11.74 -9.17
N TYR A 225 -17.81 12.83 -8.69
CA TYR A 225 -17.21 14.16 -8.75
C TYR A 225 -15.90 14.27 -7.97
N ARG A 226 -15.73 13.46 -6.91
CA ARG A 226 -14.49 13.38 -6.15
C ARG A 226 -13.45 12.43 -6.75
N GLY A 227 -13.80 11.69 -7.80
CA GLY A 227 -12.90 10.71 -8.43
C GLY A 227 -12.58 9.52 -7.53
N PHE A 228 -13.53 9.06 -6.73
CA PHE A 228 -13.33 7.87 -5.90
C PHE A 228 -13.21 6.61 -6.76
N THR A 229 -12.17 5.82 -6.52
CA THR A 229 -11.85 4.61 -7.30
C THR A 229 -12.97 3.59 -7.24
N SER A 230 -13.68 3.51 -6.10
CA SER A 230 -14.87 2.66 -5.95
C SER A 230 -15.95 2.91 -7.00
N VAL A 231 -16.02 4.12 -7.58
CA VAL A 231 -16.98 4.49 -8.62
C VAL A 231 -16.34 4.56 -10.01
N THR A 232 -15.15 5.14 -10.13
CA THR A 232 -14.52 5.33 -11.44
C THR A 232 -14.12 4.00 -12.10
N ASP A 233 -13.64 3.05 -11.31
CA ASP A 233 -13.12 1.78 -11.83
C ASP A 233 -14.26 0.81 -12.16
N PHE A 234 -15.41 0.98 -11.48
CA PHE A 234 -16.59 0.11 -11.58
C PHE A 234 -17.82 0.84 -12.12
N TRP A 235 -17.60 1.86 -12.96
CA TRP A 235 -18.66 2.75 -13.45
C TRP A 235 -19.83 2.00 -14.12
N GLU A 236 -19.54 0.93 -14.87
CA GLU A 236 -20.54 0.18 -15.62
C GLU A 236 -21.26 -0.91 -14.80
N GLU A 237 -20.70 -1.28 -13.64
CA GLU A 237 -21.17 -2.30 -12.71
C GLU A 237 -22.15 -1.74 -11.66
N HIS A 238 -22.25 -0.42 -11.55
CA HIS A 238 -23.22 0.25 -10.69
C HIS A 238 -24.63 0.18 -11.27
N THR A 239 -25.43 -0.70 -10.68
CA THR A 239 -26.81 -0.99 -11.11
C THR A 239 -27.80 -0.80 -9.97
N CYS A 240 -29.06 -0.51 -10.32
CA CYS A 240 -30.18 -0.49 -9.39
C CYS A 240 -31.45 -1.03 -10.06
N LEU A 241 -32.41 -1.44 -9.24
CA LEU A 241 -33.69 -2.01 -9.63
C LEU A 241 -34.78 -0.95 -9.48
N ILE A 242 -35.50 -0.65 -10.57
CA ILE A 242 -36.65 0.25 -10.53
C ILE A 242 -37.78 -0.44 -9.74
N TYR A 243 -38.30 0.21 -8.71
CA TYR A 243 -39.33 -0.34 -7.80
C TYR A 243 -38.98 -1.71 -7.18
N GLY A 244 -37.70 -2.09 -7.16
CA GLY A 244 -37.26 -3.41 -6.68
C GLY A 244 -37.53 -4.58 -7.65
N GLU A 245 -37.95 -4.31 -8.88
CA GLU A 245 -38.22 -5.35 -9.87
C GLU A 245 -36.92 -5.82 -10.57
N GLN A 246 -36.63 -7.13 -10.48
CA GLN A 246 -35.42 -7.74 -11.08
C GLN A 246 -35.33 -7.56 -12.60
N ARG A 247 -36.47 -7.47 -13.29
CA ARG A 247 -36.52 -7.26 -14.75
C ARG A 247 -36.25 -5.81 -15.16
N ALA A 248 -36.25 -4.88 -14.20
CA ALA A 248 -36.07 -3.45 -14.41
C ALA A 248 -34.73 -2.98 -13.81
N MET A 249 -33.65 -3.70 -14.12
CA MET A 249 -32.28 -3.32 -13.74
C MET A 249 -31.74 -2.22 -14.66
N VAL A 250 -31.22 -1.16 -14.08
CA VAL A 250 -30.65 -0.02 -14.79
C VAL A 250 -29.24 0.27 -14.29
N ARG A 251 -28.31 0.48 -15.21
CA ARG A 251 -27.00 1.08 -14.93
C ARG A 251 -27.18 2.57 -14.65
N PHE A 252 -27.37 2.93 -13.39
CA PHE A 252 -27.86 4.27 -13.02
C PHE A 252 -26.87 5.39 -13.31
N LEU A 253 -25.57 5.11 -13.31
CA LEU A 253 -24.54 6.08 -13.70
C LEU A 253 -24.51 6.34 -15.22
N LYS A 254 -24.87 5.34 -16.03
CA LYS A 254 -24.95 5.45 -17.49
C LYS A 254 -26.28 6.04 -17.97
N HIS A 255 -27.37 5.73 -17.28
CA HIS A 255 -28.74 6.10 -17.67
C HIS A 255 -29.37 7.07 -16.66
N VAL A 256 -28.88 8.30 -16.67
CA VAL A 256 -29.20 9.33 -15.65
C VAL A 256 -30.63 9.89 -15.72
N ARG A 257 -31.37 9.69 -16.82
CA ARG A 257 -32.70 10.29 -17.05
C ARG A 257 -33.72 9.98 -15.95
N TYR A 258 -33.62 8.79 -15.33
CA TYR A 258 -34.49 8.42 -14.22
C TYR A 258 -34.30 9.34 -13.00
N PHE A 259 -33.12 9.94 -12.86
CA PHE A 259 -32.70 10.76 -11.74
C PHE A 259 -32.63 12.27 -12.06
N ASP A 260 -33.16 12.73 -13.19
CA ASP A 260 -33.11 14.15 -13.60
C ASP A 260 -33.76 15.09 -12.56
N ASN A 261 -34.76 14.60 -11.82
CA ASN A 261 -35.46 15.36 -10.78
C ASN A 261 -34.80 15.24 -9.38
N CYS A 262 -33.71 14.47 -9.25
CA CYS A 262 -33.04 14.31 -7.97
C CYS A 262 -32.21 15.55 -7.64
N LYS A 263 -32.30 16.01 -6.39
CA LYS A 263 -31.48 17.13 -5.88
C LYS A 263 -30.08 16.62 -5.59
N ILE A 264 -29.15 16.89 -6.51
CA ILE A 264 -27.73 16.61 -6.35
C ILE A 264 -27.07 17.86 -5.75
N LYS A 265 -26.32 17.70 -4.65
CA LYS A 265 -25.50 18.80 -4.12
C LYS A 265 -24.42 19.11 -5.18
N PRO A 266 -24.29 20.36 -5.65
CA PRO A 266 -23.23 20.70 -6.60
C PRO A 266 -21.87 20.37 -5.97
N PRO A 267 -20.90 19.85 -6.75
CA PRO A 267 -19.56 19.61 -6.24
C PRO A 267 -18.98 20.96 -5.80
N VAL A 268 -18.47 21.02 -4.57
CA VAL A 268 -17.66 22.16 -4.12
C VAL A 268 -16.44 22.18 -5.02
N LYS A 269 -16.27 23.23 -5.82
CA LYS A 269 -15.10 23.38 -6.68
C LYS A 269 -13.88 23.43 -5.75
N LYS A 270 -12.87 22.58 -6.02
CA LYS A 270 -11.61 22.59 -5.29
C LYS A 270 -10.53 23.23 -6.13
N VAL A 271 -9.84 24.23 -5.60
CA VAL A 271 -8.70 24.89 -6.24
C VAL A 271 -7.50 24.76 -5.30
N SER A 272 -6.40 24.17 -5.76
CA SER A 272 -5.15 24.13 -5.02
C SER A 272 -4.25 25.28 -5.46
N MET A 273 -3.61 25.96 -4.51
CA MET A 273 -2.65 27.02 -4.75
C MET A 273 -1.41 26.80 -3.91
N GLU A 274 -0.24 26.91 -4.55
CA GLU A 274 1.06 26.90 -3.88
C GLU A 274 1.61 28.32 -3.87
N ALA A 275 2.15 28.75 -2.73
CA ALA A 275 2.74 30.07 -2.55
C ALA A 275 3.90 30.01 -1.56
N TYR A 276 4.73 31.04 -1.50
CA TYR A 276 5.87 31.08 -0.60
C TYR A 276 5.61 31.96 0.63
N ALA A 277 6.26 31.62 1.74
CA ALA A 277 6.21 32.44 2.94
C ALA A 277 6.67 33.88 2.63
N GLY A 278 5.86 34.86 3.04
CA GLY A 278 6.06 36.29 2.78
C GLY A 278 5.40 36.81 1.50
N ASP A 279 4.87 35.95 0.61
CA ASP A 279 4.11 36.39 -0.56
C ASP A 279 2.72 36.94 -0.14
N SER A 280 2.20 37.89 -0.92
CA SER A 280 0.80 38.33 -0.84
C SER A 280 -0.03 37.55 -1.85
N VAL A 281 -1.13 36.95 -1.39
CA VAL A 281 -1.97 36.06 -2.21
C VAL A 281 -3.42 36.51 -2.16
N MET A 282 -4.08 36.53 -3.32
CA MET A 282 -5.51 36.82 -3.46
C MET A 282 -6.27 35.54 -3.80
N LEU A 283 -7.20 35.17 -2.93
CA LEU A 283 -8.11 34.04 -3.10
C LEU A 283 -9.42 34.56 -3.71
N ASP A 284 -9.60 34.31 -5.00
CA ASP A 284 -10.80 34.73 -5.72
C ASP A 284 -11.95 33.73 -5.51
N CYS A 285 -13.10 34.22 -5.04
CA CYS A 285 -14.29 33.40 -4.85
C CYS A 285 -15.11 33.25 -6.15
N ILE A 286 -14.61 32.45 -7.08
CA ILE A 286 -15.25 32.23 -8.39
C ILE A 286 -16.34 31.16 -8.31
N THR A 287 -17.58 31.59 -8.08
CA THR A 287 -18.77 30.70 -8.04
C THR A 287 -19.62 30.80 -9.32
N SER A 288 -20.60 29.91 -9.47
CA SER A 288 -21.56 29.89 -10.57
C SER A 288 -22.68 30.94 -10.42
N LEU A 289 -22.88 31.46 -9.21
CA LEU A 289 -23.87 32.48 -8.91
C LEU A 289 -23.43 33.85 -9.44
N LYS A 290 -24.32 34.53 -10.17
CA LYS A 290 -24.11 35.90 -10.68
C LYS A 290 -25.34 36.75 -10.32
N GLY A 291 -25.13 37.84 -9.59
CA GLY A 291 -26.22 38.70 -9.13
C GLY A 291 -25.72 39.98 -8.46
N LYS A 292 -26.62 40.94 -8.23
CA LYS A 292 -26.29 42.23 -7.59
C LYS A 292 -26.27 42.19 -6.06
N HIS A 293 -26.85 41.16 -5.45
CA HIS A 293 -27.01 41.01 -4.00
C HIS A 293 -26.45 39.66 -3.52
N LEU A 294 -25.17 39.42 -3.79
CA LEU A 294 -24.46 38.23 -3.33
C LEU A 294 -23.76 38.54 -2.00
N ASN A 295 -24.01 37.69 -0.99
CA ASN A 295 -23.29 37.73 0.27
C ASN A 295 -22.15 36.72 0.21
N TYR A 296 -20.92 37.22 0.39
CA TYR A 296 -19.71 36.42 0.42
C TYR A 296 -19.24 36.23 1.86
N SER A 297 -18.80 35.03 2.19
CA SER A 297 -18.09 34.75 3.44
C SER A 297 -17.02 33.69 3.21
N TRP A 298 -15.98 33.74 4.04
CA TRP A 298 -14.89 32.77 4.06
C TRP A 298 -14.81 32.09 5.41
N VAL A 299 -14.41 30.81 5.40
CA VAL A 299 -14.11 30.04 6.61
C VAL A 299 -12.76 29.36 6.45
N SER A 300 -11.91 29.49 7.45
CA SER A 300 -10.61 28.82 7.52
C SER A 300 -10.36 28.32 8.95
N ASP A 301 -9.64 27.22 9.10
CA ASP A 301 -9.30 26.65 10.42
C ASP A 301 -8.48 27.62 11.28
N ARG A 302 -7.61 28.45 10.65
CA ARG A 302 -6.78 29.43 11.37
C ARG A 302 -7.55 30.68 11.75
N TYR A 303 -8.36 31.21 10.83
CA TYR A 303 -8.95 32.55 10.94
C TYR A 303 -10.44 32.54 11.30
N GLY A 304 -11.08 31.37 11.32
CA GLY A 304 -12.51 31.23 11.57
C GLY A 304 -13.35 31.85 10.45
N TYR A 305 -14.49 32.40 10.83
CA TYR A 305 -15.46 33.00 9.91
C TYR A 305 -15.11 34.47 9.58
N ILE A 306 -15.00 34.78 8.29
CA ILE A 306 -14.64 36.08 7.75
C ILE A 306 -15.78 36.55 6.83
N ALA A 307 -16.32 37.74 7.08
CA ALA A 307 -17.37 38.34 6.26
C ALA A 307 -17.16 39.85 6.12
N PRO A 308 -17.60 40.48 5.01
CA PRO A 308 -17.33 41.89 4.76
C PRO A 308 -18.23 42.79 5.64
N PRO A 309 -17.75 43.98 6.03
CA PRO A 309 -16.41 44.53 5.81
C PRO A 309 -15.41 44.00 6.85
N PHE A 310 -14.36 43.31 6.39
CA PHE A 310 -13.28 42.81 7.25
C PHE A 310 -11.92 43.18 6.68
N SER A 311 -11.13 43.92 7.46
CA SER A 311 -9.75 44.27 7.14
C SER A 311 -8.95 44.34 8.43
N ASN A 312 -7.86 43.58 8.51
CA ASN A 312 -6.88 43.65 9.58
C ASN A 312 -5.47 43.72 8.98
N ASN A 313 -4.42 43.62 9.80
CA ASN A 313 -3.03 43.69 9.32
C ASN A 313 -2.57 42.43 8.55
N MET A 314 -3.36 41.35 8.54
CA MET A 314 -3.02 40.05 7.94
C MET A 314 -3.89 39.70 6.72
N LEU A 315 -5.15 40.11 6.73
CA LEU A 315 -6.22 39.72 5.83
C LEU A 315 -7.04 40.94 5.42
N ARG A 316 -7.42 40.97 4.15
CA ARG A 316 -8.30 41.99 3.59
C ARG A 316 -9.37 41.34 2.73
N MET A 317 -10.63 41.54 3.10
CA MET A 317 -11.76 41.08 2.31
C MET A 317 -12.25 42.18 1.38
N HIS A 318 -12.25 41.88 0.08
CA HIS A 318 -12.70 42.81 -0.97
C HIS A 318 -14.22 42.72 -1.15
N SER A 319 -14.83 43.80 -1.65
CA SER A 319 -16.27 43.88 -1.91
C SER A 319 -16.76 42.94 -3.01
N ASN A 320 -15.85 42.45 -3.85
CA ASN A 320 -16.10 41.44 -4.86
C ASN A 320 -16.13 40.00 -4.30
N GLY A 321 -15.90 39.82 -2.98
CA GLY A 321 -15.87 38.53 -2.30
C GLY A 321 -14.50 37.87 -2.21
N SER A 322 -13.45 38.47 -2.79
CA SER A 322 -12.10 37.91 -2.79
C SER A 322 -11.37 38.21 -1.47
N LEU A 323 -10.60 37.24 -0.99
CA LEU A 323 -9.84 37.34 0.26
C LEU A 323 -8.35 37.48 -0.05
N GLU A 324 -7.76 38.60 0.36
CA GLU A 324 -6.33 38.86 0.20
C GLU A 324 -5.60 38.58 1.53
N ILE A 325 -4.61 37.70 1.50
CA ILE A 325 -3.68 37.43 2.59
C ILE A 325 -2.42 38.25 2.32
N LEU A 326 -2.15 39.24 3.17
CA LEU A 326 -1.14 40.27 2.89
C LEU A 326 0.30 39.76 3.00
N ALA A 327 0.55 38.79 3.88
CA ALA A 327 1.84 38.14 4.05
C ALA A 327 1.64 36.71 4.56
N LEU A 328 1.93 35.72 3.72
CA LEU A 328 1.75 34.32 4.06
C LEU A 328 2.78 33.81 5.08
N ASP A 329 2.28 33.09 6.08
CA ASP A 329 3.03 32.30 7.05
C ASP A 329 2.86 30.80 6.73
N ILE A 330 3.80 29.95 7.15
CA ILE A 330 3.70 28.49 6.97
C ILE A 330 2.42 27.96 7.60
N ASN A 331 2.02 28.57 8.73
CA ASN A 331 0.81 28.23 9.46
C ASN A 331 -0.49 28.69 8.76
N ASP A 332 -0.40 29.45 7.66
CA ASP A 332 -1.54 29.75 6.79
C ASP A 332 -1.92 28.60 5.86
N SER A 333 -1.10 27.55 5.81
CA SER A 333 -1.38 26.36 5.02
C SER A 333 -2.65 25.69 5.52
N GLY A 334 -3.58 25.41 4.61
CA GLY A 334 -4.85 24.82 4.96
C GLY A 334 -5.95 25.14 3.96
N VAL A 335 -7.16 24.74 4.33
CA VAL A 335 -8.34 24.86 3.49
C VAL A 335 -9.11 26.14 3.82
N TYR A 336 -9.43 26.90 2.77
CA TYR A 336 -10.23 28.12 2.81
C TYR A 336 -11.53 27.87 2.05
N LEU A 337 -12.67 27.88 2.73
CA LEU A 337 -13.99 27.68 2.14
C LEU A 337 -14.66 29.03 1.91
N CYS A 338 -14.84 29.42 0.65
CA CYS A 338 -15.72 30.51 0.29
C CYS A 338 -17.18 30.02 0.16
N MET A 339 -18.11 30.77 0.72
CA MET A 339 -19.54 30.58 0.60
C MET A 339 -20.18 31.83 0.00
N VAL A 340 -21.02 31.62 -1.00
CA VAL A 340 -21.79 32.67 -1.67
C VAL A 340 -23.27 32.36 -1.51
N GLN A 341 -24.01 33.31 -0.95
CA GLN A 341 -25.45 33.18 -0.74
C GLN A 341 -26.21 34.30 -1.45
N ASN A 342 -27.23 33.93 -2.22
CA ASN A 342 -28.23 34.86 -2.71
C ASN A 342 -29.50 34.71 -1.86
N HIS A 343 -29.75 35.66 -0.97
CA HIS A 343 -30.93 35.62 -0.08
C HIS A 343 -32.26 35.81 -0.84
N GLN A 344 -32.25 36.43 -2.03
CA GLN A 344 -33.47 36.66 -2.80
C GLN A 344 -33.95 35.40 -3.52
N GLU A 345 -33.02 34.57 -4.00
CA GLU A 345 -33.31 33.35 -4.77
C GLU A 345 -33.15 32.07 -3.93
N SER A 346 -32.79 32.19 -2.65
CA SER A 346 -32.49 31.07 -1.75
C SER A 346 -31.45 30.09 -2.32
N SER A 347 -30.54 30.59 -3.16
CA SER A 347 -29.47 29.79 -3.78
C SER A 347 -28.15 30.01 -3.06
N ASN A 348 -27.36 28.94 -2.90
CA ASN A 348 -26.02 28.99 -2.36
C ASN A 348 -25.04 28.24 -3.28
N ASP A 349 -23.79 28.69 -3.27
CA ASP A 349 -22.68 28.03 -3.96
C ASP A 349 -21.41 28.20 -3.14
N SER A 350 -20.47 27.27 -3.25
CA SER A 350 -19.24 27.27 -2.44
C SER A 350 -18.01 26.82 -3.23
N LEU A 351 -16.87 27.37 -2.85
CA LEU A 351 -15.55 27.12 -3.43
C LEU A 351 -14.57 26.80 -2.30
N GLU A 352 -13.89 25.67 -2.40
CA GLU A 352 -12.84 25.26 -1.48
C GLU A 352 -11.48 25.58 -2.12
N VAL A 353 -10.64 26.34 -1.45
CA VAL A 353 -9.30 26.69 -1.90
C VAL A 353 -8.29 26.13 -0.90
N ASN A 354 -7.46 25.18 -1.34
CA ASN A 354 -6.39 24.61 -0.52
C ASN A 354 -5.10 25.39 -0.78
N VAL A 355 -4.60 26.10 0.23
CA VAL A 355 -3.37 26.91 0.15
C VAL A 355 -2.24 26.13 0.81
N THR A 356 -1.16 25.91 0.07
CA THR A 356 0.07 25.28 0.59
C THR A 356 1.19 26.30 0.56
N VAL A 357 1.74 26.63 1.74
CA VAL A 357 2.81 27.60 1.87
C VAL A 357 4.16 26.89 2.00
N GLN A 358 5.07 27.19 1.08
CA GLN A 358 6.43 26.67 1.07
C GLN A 358 7.43 27.71 1.59
N ILE A 359 8.50 27.26 2.24
CA ILE A 359 9.64 28.12 2.56
C ILE A 359 10.56 28.13 1.35
N ARG A 360 11.02 29.31 0.93
CA ARG A 360 12.13 29.39 -0.03
C ARG A 360 13.37 28.82 0.65
N HIS A 361 13.69 27.56 0.37
CA HIS A 361 15.01 27.03 0.64
C HIS A 361 15.95 27.68 -0.37
N GLN A 362 16.79 28.58 0.12
CA GLN A 362 18.00 28.95 -0.59
C GLN A 362 18.83 27.68 -0.67
N GLU A 363 18.95 27.10 -1.87
CA GLU A 363 19.86 25.98 -2.10
C GLU A 363 21.25 26.47 -1.72
N ASP A 364 21.73 26.07 -0.54
CA ASP A 364 23.16 26.07 -0.28
C ASP A 364 23.76 25.16 -1.34
N GLU A 365 24.55 25.76 -2.24
CA GLU A 365 25.32 25.08 -3.28
C GLU A 365 25.81 23.72 -2.76
N PRO A 366 25.49 22.60 -3.43
CA PRO A 366 25.86 21.29 -2.93
C PRO A 366 27.36 21.25 -2.76
N PHE A 367 27.81 21.00 -1.53
CA PHE A 367 29.22 20.81 -1.19
C PHE A 367 29.84 19.89 -2.24
N ASN A 368 30.68 20.47 -3.08
CA ASN A 368 31.14 19.82 -4.29
C ASN A 368 32.15 18.73 -3.88
N THR A 369 31.65 17.51 -3.71
CA THR A 369 32.36 16.30 -3.22
C THR A 369 33.62 15.97 -4.04
N GLY A 370 33.76 16.58 -5.22
CA GLY A 370 34.99 16.55 -6.03
C GLY A 370 36.19 17.25 -5.38
N PHE A 371 36.01 18.35 -4.63
CA PHE A 371 37.13 19.05 -4.01
C PHE A 371 37.69 18.32 -2.78
N THR A 372 36.82 17.72 -1.98
CA THR A 372 37.24 16.96 -0.79
C THR A 372 37.94 15.65 -1.18
N THR A 373 37.46 14.98 -2.24
CA THR A 373 38.12 13.79 -2.81
C THR A 373 39.45 14.12 -3.47
N LEU A 374 39.53 15.20 -4.25
CA LEU A 374 40.78 15.68 -4.84
C LEU A 374 41.83 16.01 -3.76
N LEU A 375 41.43 16.73 -2.72
CA LEU A 375 42.29 17.06 -1.59
C LEU A 375 42.80 15.80 -0.89
N GLY A 376 41.93 14.82 -0.66
CA GLY A 376 42.29 13.52 -0.10
C GLY A 376 43.34 12.79 -0.96
N CYS A 377 43.15 12.73 -2.28
CA CYS A 377 44.10 12.11 -3.20
C CYS A 377 45.46 12.80 -3.20
N VAL A 378 45.50 14.13 -3.18
CA VAL A 378 46.74 14.91 -3.14
C VAL A 378 47.51 14.63 -1.83
N VAL A 379 46.82 14.62 -0.69
CA VAL A 379 47.43 14.33 0.60
C VAL A 379 47.98 12.91 0.65
N SER A 380 47.24 11.91 0.15
CA SER A 380 47.71 10.52 0.10
C SER A 380 48.94 10.34 -0.79
N LEU A 381 48.99 11.00 -1.95
CA LEU A 381 50.16 10.96 -2.83
C LEU A 381 51.41 11.57 -2.17
N ILE A 382 51.24 12.70 -1.48
CA ILE A 382 52.33 13.34 -0.73
C ILE A 382 52.85 12.40 0.35
N LEU A 383 51.98 11.74 1.11
CA LEU A 383 52.38 10.80 2.16
C LEU A 383 53.12 9.57 1.61
N VAL A 384 52.68 9.03 0.47
CA VAL A 384 53.36 7.91 -0.20
C VAL A 384 54.75 8.34 -0.71
N LEU A 385 54.86 9.53 -1.29
CA LEU A 385 56.15 10.07 -1.73
C LEU A 385 57.09 10.33 -0.55
N MET A 386 56.58 10.86 0.57
CA MET A 386 57.36 11.01 1.81
C MET A 386 57.84 9.65 2.31
N TYR A 387 56.99 8.63 2.31
CA TYR A 387 57.38 7.28 2.73
C TYR A 387 58.47 6.69 1.84
N LEU A 388 58.35 6.82 0.51
CA LEU A 388 59.30 6.23 -0.44
C LEU A 388 60.64 6.97 -0.51
N PHE A 389 60.65 8.29 -0.31
CA PHE A 389 61.85 9.11 -0.53
C PHE A 389 62.47 9.70 0.74
N LEU A 390 61.76 9.74 1.87
CA LEU A 390 62.28 10.27 3.13
C LEU A 390 62.47 9.23 4.24
N THR A 391 62.20 7.95 4.00
CA THR A 391 62.63 6.90 4.94
C THR A 391 64.01 6.36 4.54
N PRO A 392 65.08 6.65 5.30
CA PRO A 392 66.41 6.16 4.94
C PRO A 392 66.48 4.65 5.20
N CYS A 393 66.78 3.90 4.13
CA CYS A 393 67.06 2.47 4.17
C CYS A 393 68.13 2.16 5.24
N ARG A 394 67.77 1.45 6.30
CA ARG A 394 68.74 0.87 7.25
C ARG A 394 69.40 -0.36 6.61
N CYS A 395 70.47 -0.12 5.85
CA CYS A 395 71.41 -1.16 5.46
C CYS A 395 72.29 -1.52 6.66
N TRP A 396 72.17 -2.74 7.19
CA TRP A 396 73.28 -3.38 7.89
C TRP A 396 73.35 -4.87 7.54
N CYS A 397 73.96 -5.16 6.39
CA CYS A 397 74.52 -6.47 6.13
C CYS A 397 75.93 -6.51 6.71
N ARG A 398 76.18 -7.36 7.70
CA ARG A 398 77.53 -7.87 7.99
C ARG A 398 77.47 -9.39 8.12
N LYS A 399 78.04 -10.07 7.13
CA LYS A 399 78.31 -11.52 7.17
C LYS A 399 79.45 -11.79 8.14
N GLN A 400 79.35 -12.86 8.95
CA GLN A 400 80.42 -13.85 9.10
C GLN A 400 79.91 -15.12 9.83
N PRO A 401 80.57 -16.29 9.63
CA PRO A 401 79.97 -17.62 9.76
C PRO A 401 80.11 -18.26 11.16
N ILE A 402 79.26 -19.27 11.41
CA ILE A 402 79.11 -20.11 12.62
C ILE A 402 80.41 -20.88 12.94
N PRO A 403 80.69 -21.26 14.21
CA PRO A 403 80.35 -22.63 14.64
C PRO A 403 79.94 -22.83 16.13
N ALA A 404 79.31 -24.00 16.35
CA ALA A 404 79.15 -24.79 17.59
C ALA A 404 77.91 -24.58 18.49
N THR A 405 77.16 -25.68 18.62
CA THR A 405 76.03 -26.10 19.51
C THR A 405 76.33 -25.97 21.03
N PRO A 406 75.40 -26.21 22.02
CA PRO A 406 74.01 -26.74 21.98
C PRO A 406 72.94 -26.08 22.95
N ASN A 407 71.63 -26.26 22.64
CA ASN A 407 70.42 -26.34 23.53
C ASN A 407 70.05 -25.21 24.53
N PRO A 408 68.83 -25.18 25.12
CA PRO A 408 67.46 -25.52 24.63
C PRO A 408 66.42 -24.37 24.88
N ALA A 409 65.21 -24.52 24.34
CA ALA A 409 63.92 -23.96 24.78
C ALA A 409 63.81 -22.47 25.20
N ASN A 410 63.11 -21.65 24.40
CA ASN A 410 61.75 -21.17 24.76
C ASN A 410 61.15 -20.24 23.71
N GLU A 411 59.85 -20.42 23.53
CA GLU A 411 58.93 -19.61 22.74
C GLU A 411 58.83 -18.16 23.25
N CYS A 412 58.53 -17.23 22.34
CA CYS A 412 57.56 -16.17 22.62
C CYS A 412 56.76 -15.87 21.35
N SER A 413 55.49 -16.25 21.42
CA SER A 413 54.38 -16.04 20.50
C SER A 413 54.01 -14.56 20.35
N ALA A 414 53.46 -14.17 19.20
CA ALA A 414 52.15 -13.49 19.13
C ALA A 414 51.65 -13.32 17.68
N GLN A 415 50.38 -13.70 17.50
CA GLN A 415 49.46 -13.54 16.36
C GLN A 415 49.25 -12.04 16.00
N SER A 416 48.61 -11.54 14.94
CA SER A 416 47.59 -11.91 13.92
C SER A 416 47.56 -10.70 12.95
N SER A 417 46.97 -10.63 11.75
CA SER A 417 45.83 -11.28 11.11
C SER A 417 45.86 -10.97 9.60
N ILE A 418 45.29 -11.87 8.81
CA ILE A 418 45.11 -11.83 7.35
C ILE A 418 43.66 -11.41 7.05
N LEU A 419 43.45 -10.59 6.02
CA LEU A 419 42.21 -10.56 5.24
C LEU A 419 42.55 -10.81 3.77
N THR A 420 42.09 -11.94 3.25
CA THR A 420 42.05 -12.28 1.83
C THR A 420 40.69 -12.89 1.53
N PRO A 421 40.08 -12.56 0.39
CA PRO A 421 39.20 -13.49 -0.31
C PRO A 421 39.89 -14.01 -1.57
N THR A 422 39.86 -15.33 -1.76
CA THR A 422 40.32 -16.04 -2.96
C THR A 422 39.11 -16.27 -3.91
N PRO A 423 39.27 -16.16 -5.24
CA PRO A 423 38.21 -16.34 -6.24
C PRO A 423 38.19 -17.77 -6.83
N PRO A 424 37.28 -18.11 -7.77
CA PRO A 424 37.45 -19.27 -8.63
C PRO A 424 37.95 -18.93 -10.05
N ALA A 425 38.82 -19.82 -10.52
CA ALA A 425 39.41 -20.11 -11.83
C ALA A 425 38.36 -20.35 -12.96
N THR A 426 38.59 -20.30 -14.29
CA THR A 426 39.79 -20.28 -15.17
C THR A 426 39.39 -20.09 -16.65
N THR A 427 40.36 -19.66 -17.49
CA THR A 427 40.66 -20.03 -18.91
C THR A 427 39.81 -19.40 -20.06
N GLU A 428 40.31 -18.82 -21.16
CA GLU A 428 41.61 -18.80 -21.89
C GLU A 428 41.82 -17.48 -22.70
N GLY A 429 43.09 -17.10 -22.94
CA GLY A 429 43.62 -16.69 -24.27
C GLY A 429 43.46 -15.25 -24.81
N PRO A 430 44.40 -14.74 -25.67
CA PRO A 430 44.89 -13.36 -25.58
C PRO A 430 44.74 -12.49 -26.87
N GLY A 431 44.68 -11.16 -26.75
CA GLY A 431 45.17 -10.28 -27.83
C GLY A 431 44.60 -8.85 -27.98
N ARG A 432 45.50 -7.87 -27.81
CA ARG A 432 45.62 -6.55 -28.50
C ARG A 432 44.71 -5.35 -28.13
N LYS A 433 45.29 -4.49 -27.29
CA LYS A 433 45.69 -3.07 -27.49
C LYS A 433 44.88 -2.14 -28.44
N VAL A 434 44.34 -1.09 -27.79
CA VAL A 434 44.43 0.37 -28.08
C VAL A 434 43.66 0.92 -29.28
N SER A 435 42.66 1.77 -29.01
CA SER A 435 42.71 3.22 -29.37
C SER A 435 41.44 3.97 -28.95
N ASN A 436 41.66 5.22 -28.53
CA ASN A 436 40.72 6.24 -28.09
C ASN A 436 39.64 6.60 -29.13
N ASN A 437 38.38 6.74 -28.70
CA ASN A 437 37.73 8.05 -28.55
C ASN A 437 36.29 7.91 -28.04
N LYS A 438 35.94 8.84 -27.15
CA LYS A 438 34.62 9.09 -26.57
C LYS A 438 33.60 9.45 -27.66
N HIS A 439 32.39 8.89 -27.63
CA HIS A 439 31.23 9.57 -27.05
C HIS A 439 30.00 8.65 -26.97
N VAL A 440 29.21 8.96 -25.95
CA VAL A 440 28.04 8.28 -25.43
C VAL A 440 26.82 8.50 -26.33
N VAL A 441 26.06 7.45 -26.64
CA VAL A 441 24.65 7.54 -27.04
C VAL A 441 23.88 6.38 -26.41
N PHE A 442 22.79 6.73 -25.73
CA PHE A 442 21.76 5.85 -25.19
C PHE A 442 21.16 4.96 -26.27
N LEU A 443 20.98 3.66 -25.99
CA LEU A 443 20.20 2.76 -26.84
C LEU A 443 18.87 2.44 -26.13
N GLU A 444 17.80 3.03 -26.67
CA GLU A 444 16.45 2.48 -26.60
C GLU A 444 16.34 1.20 -27.45
N PRO A 445 15.41 0.28 -27.12
CA PRO A 445 15.22 -0.95 -27.86
C PRO A 445 14.46 -0.75 -29.18
N ILE A 446 14.95 -1.47 -30.18
CA ILE A 446 14.57 -1.48 -31.59
C ILE A 446 13.13 -1.99 -31.79
N LYS A 447 12.29 -1.22 -32.50
CA LYS A 447 11.10 -1.73 -33.21
C LYS A 447 11.47 -1.96 -34.68
N GLU A 448 11.30 -3.20 -35.14
CA GLU A 448 11.38 -3.56 -36.55
C GLU A 448 10.22 -2.94 -37.33
N ALA A 449 10.53 -2.37 -38.48
CA ALA A 449 9.54 -1.98 -39.50
C ALA A 449 10.06 -2.42 -40.87
N GLN A 450 9.18 -3.00 -41.68
CA GLN A 450 9.38 -3.09 -43.13
C GLN A 450 8.12 -2.67 -43.90
N ASN A 451 8.42 -1.93 -44.97
CA ASN A 451 7.65 -1.64 -46.18
C ASN A 451 6.75 -0.40 -46.17
N GLY A 452 7.27 0.65 -46.79
CA GLY A 452 6.70 1.99 -46.84
C GLY A 452 5.89 2.32 -48.09
N ARG A 453 5.28 3.51 -48.03
CA ARG A 453 5.02 4.42 -49.15
C ARG A 453 4.80 5.83 -48.58
N LEU A 454 5.50 6.81 -49.15
CA LEU A 454 5.43 8.21 -48.77
C LEU A 454 4.29 8.90 -49.52
N GLN A 455 3.41 9.62 -48.81
CA GLN A 455 2.68 10.75 -49.37
C GLN A 455 2.40 11.82 -48.31
N ALA A 456 2.46 13.07 -48.76
CA ALA A 456 2.68 14.29 -47.99
C ALA A 456 1.48 14.79 -47.16
N ALA A 457 1.83 15.64 -46.20
CA ALA A 457 1.06 16.33 -45.18
C ALA A 457 -0.22 17.07 -45.64
N LEU A 458 -1.17 17.24 -44.71
CA LEU A 458 -1.77 18.53 -44.33
C LEU A 458 -2.37 18.42 -42.90
N ALA A 459 -2.20 19.50 -42.14
CA ALA A 459 -2.28 19.64 -40.69
C ALA A 459 -3.68 19.70 -40.07
N LEU A 460 -3.79 19.38 -38.76
CA LEU A 460 -4.36 20.26 -37.72
C LEU A 460 -4.25 19.66 -36.30
N ASP A 461 -3.97 20.54 -35.34
CA ASP A 461 -3.58 20.38 -33.94
C ASP A 461 -4.60 19.75 -32.98
N TYR A 462 -4.10 19.09 -31.91
CA TYR A 462 -4.32 19.36 -30.46
C TYR A 462 -3.71 18.21 -29.61
N PRO A 463 -2.87 18.47 -28.59
CA PRO A 463 -2.20 17.41 -27.84
C PRO A 463 -3.03 16.90 -26.64
N LYS A 464 -3.22 15.57 -26.59
CA LYS A 464 -3.70 14.82 -25.41
C LYS A 464 -2.58 14.73 -24.38
N LEU A 465 -2.85 15.13 -23.13
CA LEU A 465 -2.00 14.77 -22.00
C LEU A 465 -2.08 13.26 -21.74
N ALA A 466 -0.91 12.63 -21.70
CA ALA A 466 -0.73 11.25 -21.29
C ALA A 466 -0.90 11.13 -19.78
N VAL A 467 -1.87 10.32 -19.35
CA VAL A 467 -1.95 9.82 -17.97
C VAL A 467 -1.28 8.45 -17.96
N THR A 468 -0.21 8.36 -17.18
CA THR A 468 0.51 7.13 -16.84
C THR A 468 -0.44 6.17 -16.12
N ARG A 469 -0.72 5.02 -16.74
CA ARG A 469 -1.30 3.84 -16.08
C ARG A 469 -0.33 3.38 -14.98
N SER A 470 -0.80 3.34 -13.75
CA SER A 470 -0.18 2.57 -12.68
C SER A 470 -0.59 1.10 -12.82
N ASP A 471 0.41 0.21 -12.75
CA ASP A 471 0.26 -1.23 -12.84
C ASP A 471 -0.72 -1.79 -11.81
N ALA A 472 -1.76 -2.47 -12.30
CA ALA A 472 -2.60 -3.35 -11.52
C ALA A 472 -2.26 -4.79 -11.90
N ASP A 473 -1.67 -5.53 -10.95
CA ASP A 473 -1.42 -6.95 -11.04
C ASP A 473 -2.74 -7.68 -11.35
N SER A 474 -2.85 -8.17 -12.57
CA SER A 474 -3.99 -8.91 -13.09
C SER A 474 -3.59 -10.37 -13.22
N VAL A 475 -3.95 -11.17 -12.22
CA VAL A 475 -3.95 -12.63 -12.35
C VAL A 475 -5.25 -13.04 -13.04
N THR A 476 -5.17 -13.22 -14.36
CA THR A 476 -6.18 -13.99 -15.11
C THR A 476 -5.45 -15.04 -15.93
N SER A 477 -5.46 -16.29 -15.46
CA SER A 477 -5.03 -17.45 -16.23
C SER A 477 -6.26 -18.20 -16.73
N VAL A 478 -6.59 -18.00 -18.01
CA VAL A 478 -7.46 -18.90 -18.77
C VAL A 478 -6.55 -19.66 -19.73
N PHE A 479 -6.37 -20.96 -19.50
CA PHE A 479 -5.92 -21.88 -20.54
C PHE A 479 -6.99 -22.96 -20.70
N SER A 480 -7.55 -22.97 -21.91
CA SER A 480 -8.45 -24.00 -22.42
C SER A 480 -7.59 -24.93 -23.28
N ASP A 481 -7.40 -26.18 -22.86
CA ASP A 481 -6.90 -27.24 -23.74
C ASP A 481 -8.02 -28.26 -23.95
N THR A 482 -8.51 -28.32 -25.19
CA THR A 482 -9.32 -29.42 -25.69
C THR A 482 -8.44 -30.28 -26.59
N THR A 483 -8.46 -31.59 -26.36
CA THR A 483 -7.68 -32.58 -27.10
C THR A 483 -8.42 -32.98 -28.38
N ILE A 484 -7.73 -32.88 -29.52
CA ILE A 484 -8.08 -33.49 -30.80
C ILE A 484 -7.27 -34.77 -30.94
N VAL A 485 -7.92 -35.94 -31.10
CA VAL A 485 -7.47 -37.06 -31.97
C VAL A 485 -8.66 -38.04 -32.16
N PRO A 486 -8.70 -38.84 -33.22
CA PRO A 486 -8.86 -38.51 -34.64
C PRO A 486 -10.27 -38.77 -35.18
#